data_AF-A0A8H5GV16-F1
#
_entry.id   AF-A0A8H5GV16-F1
#
_cell.length_a   1.000
_cell.length_b   1.000
_cell.length_c   1.000
_cell.angle_alpha   90.00
_cell.angle_beta   90.00
_cell.angle_gamma   90.00
#
_symmetry.space_group_name_H-M   'P 1'
#
loop_
_entity.id
_entity.type
_entity.pdbx_description
1 polymer ?
#
loop_
_entity_poly.entity_id
_entity_poly.type
_entity_poly.pdbx_seq_one_letter_code
_entity_poly.pdbx_strand_id
1 'polypeptide(L)'
;MTCVTSPGTLFDIDKVIAELGAGEAEDPQLLQRSRINAIPESATERLQMSLAIDEAALELESCNKAINELKNRLARLKKCRRNLIRRKGSLLSPIQTLPPEVLRLVFSYVKRPIEASSPESRRIRIRSPVFGLTWVCAHWRAIGLSERHLWDDYMVDWRSYRQFTPIFRAFLKECFEVRAQKAPVDLELVSSILTPAVTPVLDIVLKSPQRWRNIIIRSDNSNYALLDHLPVT
;
A
#
# COMPACT_ATOMS: atom_id res chain seq x y z
N MET A 1 -10.93 4.42 18.91
CA MET A 1 -11.92 3.61 18.15
C MET A 1 -12.06 2.29 18.87
N THR A 2 -13.14 2.15 19.64
CA THR A 2 -13.45 1.05 20.53
C THR A 2 -14.00 -0.14 19.75
N CYS A 3 -13.26 -1.25 19.71
CA CYS A 3 -13.79 -2.53 19.25
C CYS A 3 -14.55 -3.17 20.41
N VAL A 4 -15.88 -3.15 20.32
CA VAL A 4 -16.78 -3.88 21.20
C VAL A 4 -16.57 -5.38 20.97
N THR A 5 -16.02 -6.07 21.96
CA THR A 5 -15.97 -7.53 22.01
C THR A 5 -17.35 -8.05 22.39
N SER A 6 -18.08 -8.60 21.41
CA SER A 6 -19.30 -9.37 21.70
C SER A 6 -18.89 -10.71 22.34
N PRO A 7 -19.58 -11.19 23.39
CA PRO A 7 -19.29 -12.47 24.02
C PRO A 7 -19.54 -13.61 23.02
N GLY A 8 -18.57 -14.52 22.91
CA GLY A 8 -18.64 -15.65 22.00
C GLY A 8 -19.82 -16.55 22.33
N THR A 9 -20.76 -16.65 21.39
CA THR A 9 -21.52 -17.88 21.22
C THR A 9 -20.50 -18.95 20.84
N LEU A 10 -20.18 -19.82 21.81
CA LEU A 10 -19.41 -21.03 21.61
C LEU A 10 -20.08 -21.77 20.45
N PHE A 11 -19.41 -21.80 19.30
CA PHE A 11 -19.87 -22.53 18.13
C PHE A 11 -19.72 -24.01 18.49
N ASP A 12 -20.78 -24.58 19.04
CA ASP A 12 -20.80 -25.94 19.55
C ASP A 12 -20.75 -26.91 18.37
N ILE A 13 -19.54 -27.34 18.04
CA ILE A 13 -19.27 -28.27 16.95
C ILE A 13 -19.99 -29.60 17.22
N ASP A 14 -20.15 -30.00 18.48
CA ASP A 14 -20.83 -31.24 18.84
C ASP A 14 -22.34 -31.13 18.57
N LYS A 15 -22.93 -29.95 18.76
CA LYS A 15 -24.33 -29.69 18.37
C LYS A 15 -24.54 -29.73 16.85
N VAL A 16 -23.62 -29.16 16.06
CA VAL A 16 -23.70 -29.20 14.59
C VAL A 16 -23.47 -30.62 14.06
N ILE A 17 -22.59 -31.40 14.68
CA ILE A 17 -22.38 -32.81 14.35
C ILE A 17 -23.61 -33.64 14.73
N ALA A 18 -24.27 -33.36 15.86
CA ALA A 18 -25.50 -34.02 16.25
C ALA A 18 -26.67 -33.72 15.29
N GLU A 19 -26.79 -32.47 14.81
CA GLU A 19 -27.81 -32.07 13.82
C GLU A 19 -27.53 -32.63 12.41
N LEU A 20 -26.25 -32.79 12.02
CA LEU A 20 -25.85 -33.40 10.74
C LEU A 20 -25.88 -34.95 10.76
N GLY A 21 -25.84 -35.56 11.95
CA GLY A 21 -25.89 -37.01 12.14
C GLY A 21 -27.31 -37.56 12.27
N ALA A 22 -28.31 -36.70 12.45
CA ALA A 22 -29.73 -37.05 12.44
C ALA A 22 -30.26 -37.08 11.00
N GLY A 23 -29.65 -37.91 10.13
CA GLY A 23 -30.32 -38.31 8.90
C GLY A 23 -31.59 -39.05 9.30
N GLU A 24 -32.75 -38.54 8.89
CA GLU A 24 -34.02 -39.26 9.04
C GLU A 24 -33.81 -40.70 8.56
N ALA A 25 -34.23 -41.67 9.38
CA ALA A 25 -34.12 -43.07 9.03
C ALA A 25 -34.93 -43.32 7.75
N GLU A 26 -34.26 -43.35 6.59
CA GLU A 26 -34.87 -43.67 5.30
C GLU A 26 -35.65 -44.98 5.44
N ASP A 27 -36.94 -44.95 5.14
CA ASP A 27 -37.83 -46.11 5.23
C ASP A 27 -37.22 -47.29 4.43
N PRO A 28 -36.85 -48.40 5.09
CA PRO A 28 -36.20 -49.54 4.45
C PRO A 28 -36.98 -50.09 3.26
N GLN A 29 -38.31 -49.95 3.27
CA GLN A 29 -39.18 -50.42 2.18
C GLN A 29 -39.09 -49.52 0.94
N LEU A 30 -38.98 -48.19 1.11
CA LEU A 30 -38.81 -47.24 0.00
C LEU A 30 -37.44 -47.41 -0.67
N LEU A 31 -36.40 -47.61 0.13
CA LEU A 31 -35.03 -47.89 -0.31
C LEU A 31 -34.95 -49.19 -1.13
N GLN A 32 -35.67 -50.24 -0.71
CA GLN A 32 -35.71 -51.53 -1.39
C GLN A 32 -36.52 -51.48 -2.70
N ARG A 33 -37.61 -50.69 -2.76
CA ARG A 33 -38.42 -50.49 -3.98
C ARG A 33 -37.70 -49.65 -5.04
N SER A 34 -36.93 -48.66 -4.61
CA SER A 34 -36.05 -47.86 -5.50
C SER A 34 -34.98 -48.73 -6.16
N ARG A 35 -34.38 -49.66 -5.41
CA ARG A 35 -33.34 -50.59 -5.92
C ARG A 35 -33.81 -51.56 -7.01
N ILE A 36 -35.10 -51.89 -7.05
CA ILE A 36 -35.67 -52.82 -8.04
C ILE A 36 -36.35 -52.12 -9.24
N ASN A 37 -36.22 -50.78 -9.35
CA ASN A 37 -36.86 -49.98 -10.40
C ASN A 37 -38.37 -50.26 -10.53
N ALA A 38 -39.07 -50.49 -9.40
CA ALA A 38 -40.50 -50.74 -9.42
C ALA A 38 -41.23 -49.50 -9.99
N ILE A 39 -41.97 -49.68 -11.09
CA ILE A 39 -42.72 -48.60 -11.71
C ILE A 39 -43.94 -48.32 -10.82
N PRO A 40 -44.15 -47.08 -10.34
CA PRO A 40 -45.29 -46.77 -9.49
C PRO A 40 -46.60 -47.02 -10.25
N GLU A 41 -47.43 -47.89 -9.67
CA GLU A 41 -48.61 -48.48 -10.32
C GLU A 41 -49.84 -47.56 -10.20
N SER A 42 -49.85 -46.68 -9.20
CA SER A 42 -50.94 -45.72 -8.96
C SER A 42 -50.53 -44.27 -9.18
N ALA A 43 -51.50 -43.43 -9.57
CA ALA A 43 -51.30 -41.99 -9.68
C ALA A 43 -50.91 -41.35 -8.34
N THR A 44 -51.40 -41.90 -7.23
CA THR A 44 -51.12 -41.44 -5.86
C THR A 44 -49.66 -41.70 -5.46
N GLU A 45 -49.14 -42.89 -5.77
CA GLU A 45 -47.74 -43.25 -5.50
C GLU A 45 -46.77 -42.37 -6.31
N ARG A 46 -47.11 -42.07 -7.58
CA ARG A 46 -46.35 -41.12 -8.41
C ARG A 46 -46.33 -39.71 -7.83
N LEU A 47 -47.47 -39.25 -7.31
CA LEU A 47 -47.57 -37.93 -6.69
C LEU A 47 -46.74 -37.86 -5.40
N GLN A 48 -46.82 -38.88 -4.55
CA GLN A 48 -46.02 -38.97 -3.31
C GLN A 48 -44.52 -39.02 -3.59
N MET A 49 -44.09 -39.80 -4.59
CA MET A 49 -42.68 -39.83 -5.01
C MET A 49 -42.22 -38.48 -5.55
N SER A 50 -43.04 -37.80 -6.36
CA SER A 50 -42.71 -36.46 -6.86
C SER A 50 -42.52 -35.47 -5.72
N LEU A 51 -43.44 -35.45 -4.75
CA LEU A 51 -43.36 -34.55 -3.59
C LEU A 51 -42.11 -34.81 -2.74
N ALA A 52 -41.77 -36.08 -2.48
CA ALA A 52 -40.57 -36.43 -1.73
C ALA A 52 -39.27 -36.02 -2.47
N ILE A 53 -39.25 -36.16 -3.81
CA ILE A 53 -38.12 -35.70 -4.63
C ILE A 53 -37.99 -34.18 -4.57
N ASP A 54 -39.10 -33.45 -4.68
CA ASP A 54 -39.11 -31.98 -4.62
C ASP A 54 -38.66 -31.48 -3.23
N GLU A 55 -39.10 -32.13 -2.16
CA GLU A 55 -38.67 -31.84 -0.78
C GLU A 55 -37.17 -32.10 -0.59
N ALA A 56 -36.67 -33.27 -0.99
CA ALA A 56 -35.25 -33.60 -0.93
C ALA A 56 -34.40 -32.63 -1.79
N ALA A 57 -34.91 -32.18 -2.94
CA ALA A 57 -34.23 -31.20 -3.79
C ALA A 57 -34.13 -29.83 -3.09
N LEU A 58 -35.18 -29.38 -2.40
CA LEU A 58 -35.17 -28.13 -1.62
C LEU A 58 -34.19 -28.20 -0.45
N GLU A 59 -34.15 -29.32 0.27
CA GLU A 59 -33.19 -29.55 1.34
C GLU A 59 -31.75 -29.55 0.83
N LEU A 60 -31.49 -30.23 -0.29
CA LEU A 60 -30.18 -30.24 -0.92
C LEU A 60 -29.74 -28.83 -1.35
N GLU A 61 -30.66 -28.02 -1.88
CA GLU A 61 -30.37 -26.62 -2.22
C GLU A 61 -30.04 -25.79 -0.97
N SER A 62 -30.78 -25.99 0.12
CA SER A 62 -30.53 -25.34 1.41
C SER A 62 -29.16 -25.71 1.98
N CYS A 63 -28.81 -27.00 1.98
CA CYS A 63 -27.51 -27.50 2.41
C CYS A 63 -26.37 -26.93 1.55
N ASN A 64 -26.54 -26.89 0.23
CA ASN A 64 -25.56 -26.30 -0.68
C ASN A 64 -25.34 -24.80 -0.43
N LYS A 65 -26.42 -24.05 -0.15
CA LYS A 65 -26.34 -22.64 0.27
C LYS A 65 -25.53 -22.49 1.56
N ALA A 66 -25.79 -23.33 2.56
CA ALA A 66 -25.05 -23.31 3.83
C ALA A 66 -23.56 -23.64 3.64
N ILE A 67 -23.23 -24.65 2.83
CA ILE A 67 -21.85 -25.02 2.48
C ILE A 67 -21.14 -23.84 1.81
N ASN A 68 -21.79 -23.18 0.86
CA ASN A 68 -21.21 -22.05 0.15
C ASN A 68 -20.95 -20.86 1.10
N GLU A 69 -21.87 -20.58 2.01
CA GLU A 69 -21.67 -19.54 3.02
C GLU A 69 -20.50 -19.86 3.96
N LEU A 70 -20.39 -21.10 4.43
CA LEU A 70 -19.26 -21.54 5.26
C LEU A 70 -17.93 -21.45 4.50
N LYS A 71 -17.88 -21.84 3.22
CA LYS A 71 -16.70 -21.67 2.36
C LYS A 71 -16.30 -20.19 2.24
N ASN A 72 -17.26 -19.30 2.04
CA ASN A 72 -17.02 -17.86 1.96
C ASN A 72 -16.47 -17.30 3.28
N ARG A 73 -17.06 -17.69 4.41
CA ARG A 73 -16.59 -17.31 5.75
C ARG A 73 -15.17 -17.81 6.00
N LEU A 74 -14.87 -19.06 5.66
CA LEU A 74 -13.53 -19.62 5.78
C LEU A 74 -12.50 -18.88 4.91
N ALA A 75 -12.86 -18.54 3.67
CA ALA A 75 -12.00 -17.76 2.77
C ALA A 75 -11.69 -16.36 3.34
N ARG A 76 -12.71 -15.68 3.88
CA ARG A 76 -12.56 -14.38 4.56
C ARG A 76 -11.64 -14.49 5.79
N LEU A 77 -11.83 -15.51 6.62
CA LEU A 77 -10.98 -15.76 7.80
C LEU A 77 -9.53 -16.04 7.41
N LYS A 78 -9.29 -16.89 6.41
CA LYS A 78 -7.93 -17.16 5.88
C LYS A 78 -7.27 -15.87 5.38
N LYS A 79 -8.00 -15.02 4.65
CA LYS A 79 -7.50 -13.70 4.20
C LYS A 79 -7.17 -12.78 5.37
N CYS A 80 -8.06 -12.71 6.38
CA CYS A 80 -7.85 -11.91 7.59
C CYS A 80 -6.60 -12.37 8.36
N ARG A 81 -6.45 -13.69 8.58
CA ARG A 81 -5.28 -14.28 9.24
C ARG A 81 -3.98 -13.94 8.53
N ARG A 82 -3.90 -14.09 7.20
CA ARG A 82 -2.72 -13.72 6.42
C ARG A 82 -2.37 -12.24 6.58
N ASN A 83 -3.37 -11.37 6.51
CA ASN A 83 -3.18 -9.92 6.70
C ASN A 83 -2.66 -9.60 8.10
N LEU A 84 -3.19 -10.24 9.14
CA LEU A 84 -2.75 -10.05 10.52
C LEU A 84 -1.29 -10.49 10.71
N ILE A 85 -0.92 -11.67 10.22
CA ILE A 85 0.46 -12.17 10.30
C ILE A 85 1.42 -11.20 9.59
N ARG A 86 1.07 -10.74 8.38
CA ARG A 86 1.88 -9.77 7.64
C ARG A 86 2.03 -8.45 8.40
N ARG A 87 0.94 -7.93 8.97
CA ARG A 87 0.97 -6.70 9.79
C ARG A 87 1.81 -6.88 11.04
N LYS A 88 1.65 -8.00 11.75
CA LYS A 88 2.45 -8.33 12.94
C LYS A 88 3.94 -8.44 12.60
N GLY A 89 4.29 -9.11 11.51
CA GLY A 89 5.69 -9.20 11.06
C GLY A 89 6.28 -7.85 10.68
N SER A 90 5.50 -6.95 10.08
CA SER A 90 5.93 -5.59 9.80
C SER A 90 6.12 -4.77 11.09
N LEU A 91 5.15 -4.82 12.00
CA LEU A 91 5.17 -4.08 13.27
C LEU A 91 6.24 -4.56 14.25
N LEU A 92 6.53 -5.86 14.25
CA LEU A 92 7.56 -6.47 15.09
C LEU A 92 8.89 -6.64 14.34
N SER A 93 9.04 -6.02 13.17
CA SER A 93 10.31 -6.09 12.47
C SER A 93 11.39 -5.39 13.34
N PRO A 94 12.59 -5.97 13.48
CA PRO A 94 13.65 -5.42 14.33
C PRO A 94 13.97 -3.96 14.00
N ILE A 95 13.75 -3.55 12.76
CA ILE A 95 14.02 -2.19 12.28
C ILE A 95 13.07 -1.13 12.88
N GLN A 96 11.88 -1.53 13.34
CA GLN A 96 10.94 -0.67 14.05
C GLN A 96 11.23 -0.59 15.56
N THR A 97 12.04 -1.53 16.09
CA THR A 97 12.46 -1.54 17.50
C THR A 97 13.86 -0.97 17.72
N LEU A 98 14.55 -0.55 16.64
CA LEU A 98 15.85 0.10 16.76
C LEU A 98 15.72 1.43 17.52
N PRO A 99 16.62 1.69 18.48
CA PRO A 99 16.72 3.02 19.07
C PRO A 99 16.95 4.09 18.00
N PRO A 100 16.42 5.32 18.20
CA PRO A 100 16.61 6.42 17.26
C PRO A 100 18.08 6.67 16.90
N GLU A 101 19.00 6.47 17.86
CA GLU A 101 20.44 6.65 17.69
C GLU A 101 21.01 5.69 16.63
N VAL A 102 20.56 4.44 16.65
CA VAL A 102 20.99 3.43 15.67
C VAL A 102 20.43 3.76 14.30
N LEU A 103 19.16 4.19 14.23
CA LEU A 103 18.55 4.60 12.97
C LEU A 103 19.22 5.83 12.37
N ARG A 104 19.57 6.83 13.18
CA ARG A 104 20.38 7.99 12.75
C ARG A 104 21.72 7.55 12.18
N LEU A 105 22.40 6.65 12.87
CA LEU A 105 23.68 6.11 12.41
C LEU A 105 23.51 5.39 11.06
N VAL A 106 22.51 4.53 10.91
CA VAL A 106 22.19 3.88 9.63
C VAL A 106 21.90 4.91 8.54
N PHE A 107 21.09 5.93 8.84
CA PHE A 107 20.73 6.98 7.88
C PHE A 107 21.96 7.76 7.41
N SER A 108 22.95 8.00 8.28
CA SER A 108 24.20 8.69 7.93
C SER A 108 25.05 7.95 6.88
N TYR A 109 24.86 6.64 6.73
CA TYR A 109 25.52 5.84 5.68
C TYR A 109 24.75 5.82 4.35
N VAL A 110 23.53 6.36 4.31
CA VAL A 110 22.71 6.38 3.10
C VAL A 110 23.16 7.52 2.20
N LYS A 111 24.12 7.23 1.32
CA LYS A 111 24.63 8.19 0.32
C LYS A 111 23.98 8.07 -1.04
N ARG A 112 23.20 7.01 -1.29
CA ARG A 112 22.56 6.80 -2.59
C ARG A 112 21.23 7.56 -2.64
N PRO A 113 21.06 8.49 -3.60
CA PRO A 113 19.79 9.17 -3.78
C PRO A 113 18.70 8.16 -4.14
N ILE A 114 17.59 8.15 -3.40
CA ILE A 114 16.39 7.40 -3.76
C ILE A 114 15.47 8.35 -4.51
N GLU A 115 14.93 7.91 -5.65
CA GLU A 115 14.03 8.73 -6.46
C GLU A 115 12.68 8.91 -5.78
N ALA A 116 12.28 10.16 -5.53
CA ALA A 116 10.88 10.48 -5.29
C ALA A 116 10.22 10.79 -6.64
N SER A 117 9.35 9.89 -7.12
CA SER A 117 8.50 10.13 -8.28
C SER A 117 7.06 10.35 -7.83
N SER A 118 6.45 11.48 -8.19
CA SER A 118 5.00 11.64 -8.04
C SER A 118 4.27 10.78 -9.09
N PRO A 119 3.21 10.03 -8.71
CA PRO A 119 2.44 9.19 -9.64
C PRO A 119 1.80 9.98 -10.79
N GLU A 120 1.48 11.25 -10.56
CA GLU A 120 0.86 12.15 -11.53
C GLU A 120 1.89 12.88 -12.41
N SER A 121 3.16 12.89 -12.01
CA SER A 121 4.24 13.58 -12.72
C SER A 121 5.43 12.65 -12.96
N ARG A 122 5.36 11.84 -14.02
CA ARG A 122 6.50 11.06 -14.55
C ARG A 122 7.67 11.93 -15.07
N ARG A 123 7.83 13.19 -14.62
CA ARG A 123 8.57 14.23 -15.35
C ARG A 123 9.49 15.12 -14.53
N ILE A 124 9.31 15.22 -13.20
CA ILE A 124 10.28 15.85 -12.31
C ILE A 124 10.73 14.80 -11.29
N ARG A 125 12.05 14.63 -11.15
CA ARG A 125 12.67 13.72 -10.20
C ARG A 125 13.49 14.55 -9.24
N ILE A 126 13.09 14.57 -7.98
CA ILE A 126 13.98 15.02 -6.92
C ILE A 126 14.56 13.77 -6.31
N ARG A 127 15.89 13.72 -6.26
CA ARG A 127 16.61 12.67 -5.59
C ARG A 127 17.33 13.27 -4.39
N SER A 128 17.10 12.63 -3.26
CA SER A 128 17.85 12.82 -2.02
C SER A 128 17.69 11.54 -1.21
N PRO A 129 18.72 11.08 -0.48
CA PRO A 129 18.60 9.93 0.41
C PRO A 129 17.39 10.01 1.34
N VAL A 130 17.04 11.22 1.81
CA VAL A 130 15.98 11.42 2.80
C VAL A 130 14.58 11.06 2.30
N PHE A 131 14.31 11.13 1.00
CA PHE A 131 12.99 10.81 0.47
C PHE A 131 12.70 9.32 0.58
N GLY A 132 13.66 8.45 0.29
CA GLY A 132 13.44 7.03 0.50
C GLY A 132 13.20 6.69 1.97
N LEU A 133 13.93 7.35 2.88
CA LEU A 133 13.85 7.11 4.32
C LEU A 133 12.52 7.57 4.92
N THR A 134 12.03 8.75 4.52
CA THR A 134 10.80 9.35 5.06
C THR A 134 9.50 8.67 4.59
N TRP A 135 9.58 7.75 3.63
CA TRP A 135 8.43 7.02 3.09
C TRP A 135 8.25 5.63 3.69
N VAL A 136 9.20 5.14 4.51
CA VAL A 136 9.14 3.79 5.10
C VAL A 136 8.06 3.67 6.18
N CYS A 137 8.13 4.49 7.24
CA CYS A 137 7.14 4.51 8.31
C CYS A 137 7.15 5.87 9.05
N ALA A 138 6.18 6.10 9.95
CA ALA A 138 6.09 7.35 10.71
C ALA A 138 7.32 7.60 11.59
N HIS A 139 7.90 6.55 12.18
CA HIS A 139 9.10 6.65 13.02
C HIS A 139 10.33 7.09 12.21
N TRP A 140 10.58 6.43 11.07
CA TRP A 140 11.65 6.79 10.15
C TRP A 140 11.47 8.20 9.59
N ARG A 141 10.24 8.59 9.30
CA ARG A 141 9.91 9.95 8.88
C ARG A 141 10.27 10.98 9.93
N ALA A 142 9.93 10.75 11.19
CA ALA A 142 10.24 11.67 12.28
C ALA A 142 11.76 11.87 12.40
N ILE A 143 12.53 10.78 12.37
CA ILE A 143 14.00 10.84 12.41
C ILE A 143 14.54 11.56 11.16
N GLY A 144 14.16 11.12 9.97
CA GLY A 144 14.64 11.70 8.71
C GLY A 144 14.35 13.19 8.58
N LEU A 145 13.20 13.67 9.07
CA LEU A 145 12.85 15.09 9.09
C LEU A 145 13.63 15.90 10.14
N SER A 146 14.18 15.26 11.18
CA SER A 146 14.98 15.92 12.22
C SER A 146 16.47 16.00 11.89
N GLU A 147 16.96 15.09 11.04
CA GLU A 147 18.38 14.93 10.73
C GLU A 147 18.81 15.81 9.56
N ARG A 148 19.40 16.97 9.88
CA ARG A 148 19.82 17.98 8.89
C ARG A 148 20.79 17.47 7.83
N HIS A 149 21.68 16.56 8.19
CA HIS A 149 22.68 16.00 7.28
C HIS A 149 22.08 15.11 6.18
N LEU A 150 20.80 14.75 6.26
CA LEU A 150 20.11 14.02 5.18
C LEU A 150 19.54 14.96 4.11
N TRP A 151 19.54 16.26 4.41
CA TRP A 151 18.99 17.32 3.58
C TRP A 151 20.11 18.17 2.97
N ASP A 152 21.37 17.73 3.01
CA ASP A 152 22.51 18.49 2.49
C ASP A 152 22.87 18.17 1.03
N ASP A 153 22.24 17.16 0.42
CA ASP A 153 22.46 16.77 -0.98
C ASP A 153 21.12 16.58 -1.71
N TYR A 154 20.94 17.35 -2.79
CA TYR A 154 19.80 17.24 -3.69
C TYR A 154 20.21 17.22 -5.15
N MET A 155 19.53 16.35 -5.90
CA MET A 155 19.49 16.41 -7.34
C MET A 155 18.06 16.69 -7.79
N VAL A 156 17.86 17.77 -8.54
CA VAL A 156 16.56 18.15 -9.11
C VAL A 156 16.66 17.99 -10.63
N ASP A 157 16.03 16.96 -11.17
CA ASP A 157 15.93 16.70 -12.61
C ASP A 157 14.52 17.03 -13.10
N TRP A 158 14.42 18.02 -14.00
CA TRP A 158 13.17 18.41 -14.64
C TRP A 158 13.24 18.33 -16.16
N ARG A 159 14.16 17.52 -16.74
CA ARG A 159 14.35 17.39 -18.20
C ARG A 159 13.07 17.15 -19.00
N SER A 160 12.08 16.50 -18.40
CA SER A 160 10.82 16.17 -19.06
C SER A 160 9.70 17.19 -18.82
N TYR A 161 10.00 18.31 -18.15
CA TYR A 161 8.99 19.18 -17.58
C TYR A 161 8.93 20.55 -18.26
N ARG A 162 7.71 20.96 -18.65
CA ARG A 162 7.49 22.21 -19.39
C ARG A 162 7.03 23.39 -18.51
N GLN A 163 6.50 23.16 -17.30
CA GLN A 163 5.84 24.22 -16.51
C GLN A 163 5.87 24.02 -15.00
N PHE A 164 6.59 24.85 -14.25
CA PHE A 164 6.65 24.83 -12.78
C PHE A 164 5.28 24.82 -12.09
N THR A 165 4.90 23.74 -11.39
CA THR A 165 3.62 23.71 -10.64
C THR A 165 3.77 24.37 -9.26
N PRO A 166 2.70 24.99 -8.73
CA PRO A 166 2.70 25.55 -7.37
C PRO A 166 3.04 24.53 -6.28
N ILE A 167 2.60 23.28 -6.45
CA ILE A 167 2.89 22.17 -5.50
C ILE A 167 4.39 21.91 -5.43
N PHE A 168 5.05 21.83 -6.58
CA PHE A 168 6.48 21.61 -6.65
C PHE A 168 7.29 22.79 -6.10
N ARG A 169 6.82 24.02 -6.30
CA ARG A 169 7.38 25.21 -5.66
C ARG A 169 7.31 25.14 -4.14
N ALA A 170 6.14 24.80 -3.61
CA ALA A 170 5.94 24.65 -2.17
C ALA A 170 6.84 23.53 -1.61
N PHE A 171 7.00 22.44 -2.35
CA PHE A 171 7.87 21.34 -1.98
C PHE A 171 9.35 21.75 -1.92
N LEU A 172 9.88 22.44 -2.94
CA LEU A 172 11.25 22.94 -2.91
C LEU A 172 11.45 23.93 -1.77
N LYS A 173 10.47 24.80 -1.52
CA LYS A 173 10.50 25.74 -0.40
C LYS A 173 10.59 25.03 0.94
N GLU A 174 9.79 23.98 1.13
CA GLU A 174 9.85 23.14 2.34
C GLU A 174 11.22 22.45 2.48
N CYS A 175 11.72 21.80 1.42
CA CYS A 175 13.01 21.10 1.46
C CYS A 175 14.17 22.06 1.74
N PHE A 176 14.22 23.16 0.99
CA PHE A 176 15.29 24.14 1.11
C PHE A 176 15.07 24.97 2.36
N GLU A 177 14.09 25.86 2.43
CA GLU A 177 14.01 26.85 3.50
C GLU A 177 13.75 26.23 4.88
N VAL A 178 12.89 25.21 4.98
CA VAL A 178 12.46 24.66 6.28
C VAL A 178 13.38 23.54 6.76
N ARG A 179 13.73 22.58 5.89
CA ARG A 179 14.37 21.33 6.33
C ARG A 179 15.89 21.40 6.40
N ALA A 180 16.56 21.87 5.35
CA ALA A 180 18.02 22.02 5.44
C ALA A 180 18.50 23.28 6.16
N GLN A 181 17.59 24.18 6.56
CA GLN A 181 17.88 25.33 7.43
C GLN A 181 19.08 26.17 6.95
N LYS A 182 20.12 26.32 7.79
CA LYS A 182 21.39 27.02 7.48
C LYS A 182 22.53 26.06 7.11
N ALA A 183 22.26 24.77 6.93
CA ALA A 183 23.30 23.81 6.59
C ALA A 183 23.81 24.06 5.16
N PRO A 184 25.12 23.92 4.91
CA PRO A 184 25.67 24.05 3.57
C PRO A 184 25.18 22.90 2.67
N VAL A 185 24.51 23.21 1.56
CA VAL A 185 23.84 22.24 0.67
C VAL A 185 24.57 22.11 -0.67
N ASP A 186 24.73 20.87 -1.12
CA ASP A 186 25.12 20.50 -2.47
C ASP A 186 23.84 20.34 -3.33
N LEU A 187 23.79 21.07 -4.45
CA LEU A 187 22.62 21.12 -5.33
C LEU A 187 23.01 20.85 -6.78
N GLU A 188 22.47 19.77 -7.36
CA GLU A 188 22.56 19.49 -8.78
C GLU A 188 21.22 19.79 -9.46
N LEU A 189 21.22 20.71 -10.41
CA LEU A 189 20.08 21.11 -11.22
C LEU A 189 20.25 20.56 -12.63
N VAL A 190 19.31 19.73 -13.08
CA VAL A 190 19.38 19.07 -14.39
C VAL A 190 18.18 19.45 -15.25
N SER A 191 18.46 20.07 -16.41
CA SER A 191 17.48 20.56 -17.36
C SER A 191 17.77 20.12 -18.79
N SER A 192 16.73 19.96 -19.60
CA SER A 192 16.87 19.81 -21.06
C SER A 192 16.90 21.16 -21.78
N ILE A 193 16.27 22.19 -21.21
CA ILE A 193 16.17 23.54 -21.77
C ILE A 193 16.16 24.56 -20.62
N LEU A 194 17.09 25.51 -20.62
CA LEU A 194 16.98 26.71 -19.78
C LEU A 194 15.90 27.61 -20.40
N THR A 195 14.70 27.58 -19.84
CA THR A 195 13.57 28.43 -20.25
C THR A 195 13.22 29.37 -19.11
N PRO A 196 12.45 30.45 -19.35
CA PRO A 196 11.87 31.26 -18.27
C PRO A 196 11.05 30.46 -17.24
N ALA A 197 10.65 29.21 -17.56
CA ALA A 197 10.01 28.31 -16.60
C ALA A 197 10.97 27.76 -15.53
N VAL A 198 12.29 27.91 -15.71
CA VAL A 198 13.33 27.54 -14.74
C VAL A 198 13.61 28.67 -13.75
N THR A 199 13.29 29.91 -14.13
CA THR A 199 13.49 31.11 -13.30
C THR A 199 12.96 30.96 -11.88
N PRO A 200 11.78 30.38 -11.61
CA PRO A 200 11.30 30.21 -10.24
C PRO A 200 12.17 29.31 -9.34
N VAL A 201 12.86 28.31 -9.91
CA VAL A 201 13.82 27.47 -9.15
C VAL A 201 15.06 28.29 -8.87
N LEU A 202 15.60 28.93 -9.90
CA LEU A 202 16.78 29.77 -9.78
C LEU A 202 16.54 30.91 -8.79
N ASP A 203 15.36 31.53 -8.78
CA ASP A 203 14.98 32.55 -7.80
C ASP A 203 15.02 32.02 -6.37
N ILE A 204 14.59 30.78 -6.12
CA ILE A 204 14.65 30.17 -4.79
C ILE A 204 16.11 29.91 -4.40
N VAL A 205 16.93 29.42 -5.34
CA VAL A 205 18.35 29.15 -5.12
C VAL A 205 19.12 30.44 -4.86
N LEU A 206 18.93 31.45 -5.71
CA LEU A 206 19.61 32.74 -5.66
C LEU A 206 19.21 33.60 -4.46
N LYS A 207 18.06 33.34 -3.82
CA LYS A 207 17.68 34.01 -2.57
C LYS A 207 18.58 33.67 -1.39
N SER A 208 19.39 32.61 -1.45
CA SER A 208 20.21 32.17 -0.32
C SER A 208 21.59 31.68 -0.76
N PRO A 209 22.39 32.54 -1.43
CA PRO A 209 23.64 32.14 -2.08
C PRO A 209 24.66 31.57 -1.07
N GLN A 210 24.70 32.15 0.13
CA GLN A 210 25.61 31.77 1.23
C GLN A 210 25.42 30.34 1.76
N ARG A 211 24.33 29.67 1.35
CA ARG A 211 24.00 28.35 1.84
C ARG A 211 24.50 27.24 0.91
N TRP A 212 24.78 27.54 -0.35
CA TRP A 212 25.16 26.51 -1.29
C TRP A 212 26.65 26.25 -1.16
N ARG A 213 27.00 24.99 -0.92
CA ARG A 213 28.40 24.54 -0.90
C ARG A 213 28.88 24.33 -2.32
N ASN A 214 28.06 23.66 -3.14
CA ASN A 214 28.27 23.48 -4.55
C ASN A 214 26.92 23.59 -5.28
N ILE A 215 26.90 24.31 -6.40
CA ILE A 215 25.76 24.32 -7.33
C ILE A 215 26.27 23.83 -8.67
N ILE A 216 25.69 22.75 -9.17
CA ILE A 216 26.00 22.21 -10.50
C ILE A 216 24.74 22.36 -11.34
N ILE A 217 24.84 23.12 -12.44
CA ILE A 217 23.74 23.24 -13.40
C ILE A 217 24.14 22.47 -14.66
N ARG A 218 23.40 21.40 -14.96
CA ARG A 218 23.57 20.59 -16.17
C ARG A 218 22.42 20.89 -17.12
N SER A 219 22.78 21.30 -18.34
CA SER A 219 21.84 21.48 -19.44
C SER A 219 22.24 20.53 -20.57
N ASP A 220 21.28 19.76 -21.10
CA ASP A 220 21.53 18.89 -22.26
C ASP A 220 21.70 19.70 -23.57
N ASN A 221 21.35 20.98 -23.56
CA ASN A 221 21.55 21.91 -24.68
C ASN A 221 22.56 23.01 -24.29
N SER A 222 23.58 23.19 -25.12
CA SER A 222 24.68 24.16 -25.03
C SER A 222 24.28 25.63 -25.29
N ASN A 223 23.03 26.01 -25.05
CA ASN A 223 22.60 27.41 -25.11
C ASN A 223 22.83 28.08 -23.74
N TYR A 224 24.04 28.63 -23.57
CA TYR A 224 24.55 29.19 -22.30
C TYR A 224 24.01 30.59 -21.95
N ALA A 225 23.16 31.21 -22.78
CA ALA A 225 22.74 32.61 -22.63
C ALA A 225 22.01 32.96 -21.30
N LEU A 226 21.55 31.98 -20.53
CA LEU A 226 20.91 32.20 -19.21
C LEU A 226 21.88 32.07 -18.03
N LEU A 227 23.09 31.56 -18.25
CA LEU A 227 24.11 31.39 -17.20
C LEU A 227 24.95 32.66 -16.99
N ASP A 228 24.93 33.60 -17.94
CA ASP A 228 25.63 34.89 -17.86
C ASP A 228 25.05 35.84 -16.77
N HIS A 229 23.91 35.48 -16.19
CA HIS A 229 23.28 36.24 -15.10
C HIS A 229 23.49 35.63 -13.71
N LEU A 230 24.21 34.51 -13.61
CA LEU A 230 24.57 33.94 -12.32
C LEU A 230 25.86 34.60 -11.82
N PRO A 231 25.91 35.06 -10.57
CA PRO A 231 27.16 35.57 -10.00
C PRO A 231 28.18 34.43 -10.00
N VAL A 232 29.28 34.63 -10.71
CA VAL A 232 30.47 33.79 -10.61
C VAL A 232 31.03 34.01 -9.21
N THR A 233 31.01 32.97 -8.38
CA THR A 233 31.71 32.91 -7.07
C THR A 233 32.77 31.84 -7.12
#